data_AF-A0A497BYV8-F1
#
_entry.id   AF-A0A497BYV8-F1
#
_cell.length_a   1.000
_cell.length_b   1.000
_cell.length_c   1.000
_cell.angle_alpha   90.00
_cell.angle_beta   90.00
_cell.angle_gamma   90.00
#
_symmetry.space_group_name_H-M   'P 1'
#
loop_
_entity.id
_entity.type
_entity.pdbx_description
1 polymer ?
#
loop_
_entity_poly.entity_id
_entity_poly.type
_entity_poly.pdbx_seq_one_letter_code
_entity_poly.pdbx_strand_id
1 'polypeptide(L)'
;MADSSLSDKILGSFWGRFFIVILQTVLISQLLLLTFLVRLYVNITLLKYIVVLLVGLLAGFSTRRFLTAHTRVLQLLAALISTALSLASLYILSAGFIGINLFYRSNNRPDWQGLIQFGLAALGSLLVINAFRTRSAPQQVHTAPAAATPQHRPEVKRWLPKFTFPAQKKSEPKVTKIAPVKKERVSAKKRTTKKVSNTLAIQKTAAKPKKLAVVAAPKPKTKKPARKAKKNAKPEIKFVGKEEYICPYCLDPVEDHDPRGVKICPICKTRHHADCWGITGACQIPHSNEKKKH
;
A
#
# COMPACT_ATOMS: atom_id res chain seq x y z
N MET A 1 12.46 34.02 -8.15
CA MET A 1 11.56 33.06 -7.48
C MET A 1 11.00 32.16 -8.56
N ALA A 2 11.65 31.01 -8.79
CA ALA A 2 11.22 30.07 -9.81
C ALA A 2 10.01 29.27 -9.31
N ASP A 3 9.02 29.07 -10.19
CA ASP A 3 7.74 28.45 -9.90
C ASP A 3 7.88 27.01 -9.36
N SER A 4 7.87 26.86 -8.03
CA SER A 4 7.77 25.55 -7.38
C SER A 4 6.49 24.79 -7.76
N SER A 5 5.46 25.49 -8.26
CA SER A 5 4.17 24.87 -8.60
C SER A 5 4.25 23.85 -9.75
N LEU A 6 5.21 24.00 -10.67
CA LEU A 6 5.30 23.12 -11.83
C LEU A 6 5.90 21.75 -11.47
N SER A 7 6.91 21.76 -10.59
CA SER A 7 7.50 20.53 -10.05
C SER A 7 6.48 19.74 -9.24
N ASP A 8 5.69 20.41 -8.40
CA ASP A 8 4.67 19.75 -7.58
C ASP A 8 3.55 19.12 -8.44
N LYS A 9 3.15 19.78 -9.53
CA LYS A 9 2.18 19.20 -10.48
C LYS A 9 2.74 17.98 -11.22
N ILE A 10 4.01 18.02 -11.63
CA ILE A 10 4.64 16.91 -12.35
C ILE A 10 4.88 15.73 -11.40
N LEU A 11 5.42 15.95 -10.19
CA LEU A 11 5.64 14.89 -9.20
C LEU A 11 4.33 14.35 -8.61
N GLY A 12 3.26 15.15 -8.61
CA GLY A 12 1.92 14.73 -8.21
C GLY A 12 1.28 13.78 -9.22
N SER A 13 1.59 13.92 -10.51
CA SER A 13 1.03 13.09 -11.58
C SER A 13 1.63 11.69 -11.61
N PHE A 14 0.78 10.69 -11.86
CA PHE A 14 1.19 9.30 -12.09
C PHE A 14 2.28 9.21 -13.17
N TRP A 15 2.11 9.95 -14.27
CA TRP A 15 3.05 9.95 -15.39
C TRP A 15 4.42 10.49 -14.99
N GLY A 16 4.48 11.56 -14.19
CA GLY A 16 5.75 12.11 -13.72
C GLY A 16 6.53 11.12 -12.87
N ARG A 17 5.86 10.44 -11.92
CA ARG A 17 6.49 9.38 -11.11
C ARG A 17 6.96 8.21 -11.96
N PHE A 18 6.17 7.83 -12.96
CA PHE A 18 6.53 6.77 -13.90
C PHE A 18 7.78 7.12 -14.72
N PHE A 19 7.86 8.33 -15.28
CA PHE A 19 9.04 8.80 -16.01
C PHE A 19 10.28 8.87 -15.13
N ILE A 20 10.14 9.34 -13.87
CA ILE A 20 11.26 9.38 -12.91
C ILE A 20 11.83 7.98 -12.67
N VAL A 21 10.97 6.97 -12.51
CA VAL A 21 11.41 5.58 -12.34
C VAL A 21 12.20 5.10 -13.54
N ILE A 22 11.69 5.31 -14.77
CA ILE A 22 12.39 4.91 -15.99
C ILE A 22 13.75 5.62 -16.06
N LEU A 23 13.77 6.94 -15.91
CA LEU A 23 14.99 7.74 -16.01
C LEU A 23 16.03 7.30 -14.97
N GLN A 24 15.62 7.12 -13.71
CA GLN A 24 16.50 6.67 -12.64
C GLN A 24 17.09 5.29 -12.93
N THR A 25 16.27 4.33 -13.36
CA THR A 25 16.74 2.97 -13.67
C THR A 25 17.71 2.93 -14.85
N VAL A 26 17.45 3.71 -15.90
CA VAL A 26 18.35 3.83 -17.05
C VAL A 26 19.67 4.46 -16.61
N LEU A 27 19.66 5.59 -15.90
CA LEU A 27 20.89 6.25 -15.44
C LEU A 27 21.75 5.34 -14.55
N ILE A 28 21.13 4.66 -13.58
CA ILE A 28 21.86 3.73 -12.71
C ILE A 28 22.42 2.55 -13.51
N SER A 29 21.68 2.03 -14.48
CA SER A 29 22.18 0.94 -15.34
C SER A 29 23.40 1.37 -16.16
N GLN A 30 23.45 2.62 -16.63
CA GLN A 30 24.62 3.15 -17.32
C GLN A 30 25.82 3.34 -16.40
N LEU A 31 25.58 3.81 -15.17
CA LEU A 31 26.64 3.91 -14.17
C LEU A 31 27.22 2.54 -13.82
N LEU A 32 26.37 1.50 -13.72
CA LEU A 32 26.81 0.13 -13.52
C LEU A 32 27.65 -0.39 -14.68
N LEU A 33 27.25 -0.10 -15.93
CA LEU A 33 28.03 -0.44 -17.13
C LEU A 33 29.40 0.24 -17.11
N LEU A 34 29.45 1.53 -16.79
CA LEU A 34 30.70 2.29 -16.74
C LEU A 34 31.63 1.78 -15.64
N THR A 35 31.08 1.48 -14.46
CA THR A 35 31.82 0.86 -13.34
C THR A 35 32.38 -0.51 -13.76
N PHE A 36 31.63 -1.26 -14.57
CA PHE A 36 32.06 -2.54 -15.10
C PHE A 36 33.21 -2.41 -16.10
N LEU A 37 33.13 -1.48 -17.05
CA LEU A 37 34.19 -1.25 -18.04
C LEU A 37 35.54 -0.92 -17.38
N VAL A 38 35.51 -0.28 -16.21
CA VAL A 38 36.71 0.06 -15.44
C VAL A 38 37.31 -1.15 -14.70
N ARG A 39 36.53 -2.20 -14.40
CA ARG A 39 36.95 -3.30 -13.50
C ARG A 39 36.90 -4.67 -14.20
N LEU A 40 37.77 -4.86 -15.18
CA LEU A 40 37.85 -6.03 -16.08
C LEU A 40 38.36 -7.36 -15.45
N TYR A 41 38.49 -7.47 -14.13
CA TYR A 41 39.11 -8.64 -13.49
C TYR A 41 38.18 -9.84 -13.22
N VAL A 42 36.88 -9.71 -13.50
CA VAL A 42 35.88 -10.75 -13.22
C VAL A 42 35.47 -11.46 -14.50
N ASN A 43 35.12 -12.75 -14.41
CA ASN A 43 34.58 -13.51 -15.53
C ASN A 43 33.39 -12.77 -16.18
N ILE A 44 33.59 -12.37 -17.43
CA ILE A 44 32.68 -11.63 -18.29
C ILE A 44 31.25 -12.20 -18.26
N THR A 45 31.12 -13.51 -18.35
CA THR A 45 29.80 -14.17 -18.47
C THR A 45 29.02 -14.07 -17.17
N LEU A 46 29.68 -14.31 -16.04
CA LEU A 46 29.07 -14.18 -14.73
C LEU A 46 28.68 -12.72 -14.46
N LEU A 47 29.53 -11.79 -14.86
CA LEU A 47 29.29 -10.37 -14.67
C LEU A 47 28.10 -9.86 -15.50
N LYS A 48 27.94 -10.35 -16.73
CA LYS A 48 26.75 -10.08 -17.56
C LYS A 48 25.45 -10.44 -16.83
N TYR A 49 25.38 -11.62 -16.23
CA TYR A 49 24.17 -12.04 -15.49
C TYR A 49 23.96 -11.26 -14.20
N ILE A 50 25.03 -10.90 -13.48
CA ILE A 50 24.95 -10.06 -12.28
C ILE A 50 24.40 -8.67 -12.61
N VAL A 51 24.91 -8.02 -13.65
CA VAL A 51 24.43 -6.68 -14.07
C VAL A 51 22.96 -6.74 -14.45
N VAL A 52 22.57 -7.72 -15.25
CA VAL A 52 21.16 -7.93 -15.67
C VAL A 52 20.25 -8.15 -14.46
N LEU A 53 20.68 -8.97 -13.49
CA LEU A 53 19.91 -9.22 -12.27
C LEU A 53 19.81 -7.96 -11.39
N LEU A 54 20.91 -7.21 -11.22
CA LEU A 54 20.93 -5.95 -10.48
C LEU A 54 20.00 -4.90 -11.09
N VAL A 55 19.98 -4.76 -12.42
CA VAL A 55 19.06 -3.86 -13.13
C VAL A 55 17.61 -4.22 -12.82
N GLY A 56 17.26 -5.51 -12.85
CA GLY A 56 15.93 -5.98 -12.44
C GLY A 56 15.58 -5.65 -10.99
N LEU A 57 16.48 -5.96 -10.05
CA LEU A 57 16.28 -5.63 -8.63
C LEU A 57 16.07 -4.11 -8.43
N LEU A 58 16.84 -3.28 -9.12
CA LEU A 58 16.73 -1.82 -9.06
C LEU A 58 15.42 -1.31 -9.65
N ALA A 59 14.96 -1.88 -10.77
CA ALA A 59 13.67 -1.53 -11.36
C ALA A 59 12.49 -1.90 -10.45
N GLY A 60 12.52 -3.09 -9.86
CA GLY A 60 11.55 -3.52 -8.85
C GLY A 60 11.56 -2.64 -7.59
N PHE A 61 12.75 -2.25 -7.12
CA PHE A 61 12.88 -1.37 -5.95
C PHE A 61 12.36 0.05 -6.24
N SER A 62 12.71 0.58 -7.40
CA SER A 62 12.33 1.94 -7.83
C SER A 62 10.81 2.04 -8.00
N THR A 63 10.19 1.10 -8.72
CA THR A 63 8.73 1.06 -8.86
C THR A 63 8.04 0.96 -7.51
N ARG A 64 8.53 0.10 -6.60
CA ARG A 64 7.97 0.00 -5.25
C ARG A 64 8.03 1.33 -4.49
N ARG A 65 9.13 2.07 -4.58
CA ARG A 65 9.30 3.36 -3.87
C ARG A 65 8.36 4.44 -4.40
N PHE A 66 8.21 4.55 -5.72
CA PHE A 66 7.48 5.67 -6.35
C PHE A 66 6.00 5.37 -6.63
N LEU A 67 5.62 4.11 -6.78
CA LEU A 67 4.26 3.67 -7.14
C LEU A 67 3.52 2.99 -5.98
N THR A 68 3.88 3.27 -4.72
CA THR A 68 3.27 2.66 -3.52
C THR A 68 1.74 2.72 -3.49
N ALA A 69 1.14 3.79 -4.00
CA ALA A 69 -0.31 4.00 -4.03
C ALA A 69 -1.06 3.22 -5.12
N HIS A 70 -0.35 2.59 -6.06
CA HIS A 70 -0.95 1.98 -7.25
C HIS A 70 -1.11 0.47 -7.11
N THR A 71 -1.93 -0.11 -8.01
CA THR A 71 -2.15 -1.56 -8.06
C THR A 71 -0.86 -2.30 -8.39
N ARG A 72 -0.74 -3.55 -7.90
CA ARG A 72 0.45 -4.39 -8.13
C ARG A 72 0.71 -4.70 -9.59
N VAL A 73 -0.37 -4.87 -10.36
CA VAL A 73 -0.27 -5.12 -11.80
C VAL A 73 0.41 -3.93 -12.47
N LEU A 74 0.05 -2.71 -12.09
CA LEU A 74 0.65 -1.50 -12.63
C LEU A 74 2.12 -1.35 -12.20
N GLN A 75 2.45 -1.66 -10.95
CA GLN A 75 3.84 -1.68 -10.48
C GLN A 75 4.70 -2.69 -11.25
N LEU A 76 4.17 -3.90 -11.48
CA LEU A 76 4.86 -4.93 -12.23
C LEU A 76 5.06 -4.53 -13.70
N LEU A 77 4.01 -4.04 -14.36
CA LEU A 77 4.10 -3.57 -15.75
C LEU A 77 5.11 -2.42 -15.86
N ALA A 78 5.08 -1.46 -14.93
CA ALA A 78 6.05 -0.38 -14.90
C ALA A 78 7.49 -0.89 -14.74
N ALA A 79 7.69 -1.89 -13.87
CA ALA A 79 9.01 -2.48 -13.65
C ALA A 79 9.50 -3.21 -14.90
N LEU A 80 8.63 -3.96 -15.57
CA LEU A 80 8.96 -4.67 -16.80
C LEU A 80 9.30 -3.71 -17.95
N ILE A 81 8.54 -2.63 -18.13
CA ILE A 81 8.80 -1.62 -19.15
C ILE A 81 10.14 -0.91 -18.87
N SER A 82 10.36 -0.48 -17.62
CA SER A 82 11.62 0.13 -17.20
C SER A 82 12.81 -0.81 -17.40
N THR A 83 12.67 -2.09 -17.06
CA THR A 83 13.69 -3.12 -17.27
C THR A 83 13.98 -3.31 -18.76
N ALA A 84 12.95 -3.41 -19.60
CA ALA A 84 13.10 -3.57 -21.04
C ALA A 84 13.87 -2.39 -21.66
N LEU A 85 13.49 -1.15 -21.30
CA LEU A 85 14.16 0.06 -21.79
C LEU A 85 15.60 0.17 -21.31
N SER A 86 15.88 -0.18 -20.05
CA SER A 86 17.24 -0.20 -19.51
C SER A 86 18.11 -1.25 -20.22
N LEU A 87 17.60 -2.46 -20.46
CA LEU A 87 18.31 -3.48 -21.22
C LEU A 87 18.50 -3.10 -22.70
N ALA A 88 17.54 -2.39 -23.31
CA ALA A 88 17.69 -1.84 -24.67
C ALA A 88 18.83 -0.81 -24.72
N SER A 89 18.87 0.08 -23.73
CA SER A 89 19.89 1.12 -23.63
C SER A 89 21.28 0.52 -23.38
N LEU A 90 21.38 -0.50 -22.51
CA LEU A 90 22.60 -1.28 -22.30
C LEU A 90 23.05 -2.00 -23.58
N TYR A 91 22.13 -2.54 -24.37
CA TYR A 91 22.46 -3.19 -25.65
C TYR A 91 23.14 -2.23 -26.62
N ILE A 92 22.59 -1.01 -26.75
CA ILE A 92 23.16 0.03 -27.63
C ILE A 92 24.55 0.44 -27.13
N LEU A 93 24.71 0.68 -25.84
CA LEU A 93 25.96 1.22 -25.28
C LEU A 93 27.07 0.18 -25.10
N SER A 94 26.71 -1.10 -24.98
CA SER A 94 27.66 -2.20 -24.92
C SER A 94 27.97 -2.82 -26.29
N ALA A 95 27.55 -2.17 -27.38
CA ALA A 95 27.70 -2.68 -28.75
C ALA A 95 27.16 -4.12 -28.92
N GLY A 96 26.06 -4.44 -28.24
CA GLY A 96 25.39 -5.73 -28.30
C GLY A 96 25.87 -6.79 -27.31
N PHE A 97 26.83 -6.46 -26.45
CA PHE A 97 27.41 -7.42 -25.50
C PHE A 97 26.47 -7.76 -24.33
N ILE A 98 25.79 -6.77 -23.75
CA ILE A 98 24.85 -6.89 -22.63
C ILE A 98 23.53 -6.23 -23.00
N GLY A 99 22.41 -6.89 -22.78
CA GLY A 99 21.08 -6.32 -23.00
C GLY A 99 20.24 -7.13 -23.97
N ILE A 100 19.20 -6.47 -24.48
CA ILE A 100 18.25 -7.06 -25.45
C ILE A 100 18.19 -6.21 -26.71
N ASN A 101 18.17 -6.88 -27.85
CA ASN A 101 18.02 -6.21 -29.12
C ASN A 101 16.53 -6.00 -29.46
N LEU A 102 15.98 -4.85 -29.08
CA LEU A 102 14.58 -4.49 -29.35
C LEU A 102 14.37 -3.91 -30.76
N PHE A 103 15.40 -3.29 -31.35
CA PHE A 103 15.26 -2.47 -32.55
C PHE A 103 15.80 -3.15 -33.81
N TYR A 104 16.91 -3.88 -33.69
CA TYR A 104 17.44 -4.67 -34.80
C TYR A 104 16.74 -6.02 -34.81
N ARG A 105 15.66 -6.10 -35.58
CA ARG A 105 15.09 -7.38 -35.99
C ARG A 105 16.11 -8.09 -36.87
N SER A 106 17.03 -8.82 -36.24
CA SER A 106 18.01 -9.66 -36.93
C SER A 106 17.24 -10.65 -37.79
N ASN A 107 17.47 -10.59 -39.10
CA ASN A 107 16.52 -11.13 -40.07
C ASN A 107 16.43 -12.67 -40.08
N ASN A 108 17.28 -13.40 -39.34
CA ASN A 108 17.32 -14.86 -39.46
C ASN A 108 17.34 -15.68 -38.15
N ARG A 109 17.51 -15.11 -36.95
CA ARG A 109 17.43 -15.90 -35.70
C ARG A 109 16.84 -15.12 -34.53
N PRO A 110 15.92 -15.73 -33.76
CA PRO A 110 15.44 -15.13 -32.50
C PRO A 110 16.60 -14.99 -31.50
N ASP A 111 16.70 -13.83 -30.86
CA ASP A 111 17.69 -13.53 -29.81
C ASP A 111 17.29 -14.19 -28.48
N TRP A 112 17.52 -15.50 -28.40
CA TRP A 112 17.28 -16.28 -27.18
C TRP A 112 18.10 -15.76 -25.99
N GLN A 113 19.29 -15.23 -26.24
CA GLN A 113 20.16 -14.73 -25.18
C GLN A 113 19.60 -13.44 -24.57
N GLY A 114 19.09 -12.52 -25.39
CA GLY A 114 18.36 -11.35 -24.91
C GLY A 114 17.10 -11.74 -24.14
N LEU A 115 16.34 -12.72 -24.64
CA LEU A 115 15.14 -13.20 -23.95
C LEU A 115 15.44 -13.77 -22.55
N ILE A 116 16.50 -14.57 -22.41
CA ILE A 116 16.94 -15.12 -21.12
C ILE A 116 17.36 -13.99 -20.17
N GLN A 117 18.10 -12.99 -20.66
CA GLN A 117 18.51 -11.84 -19.85
C GLN A 117 17.28 -11.05 -19.37
N PHE A 118 16.32 -10.77 -20.26
CA PHE A 118 15.08 -10.12 -19.87
C PHE A 118 14.30 -10.94 -18.83
N GLY A 119 14.19 -12.26 -19.02
CA GLY A 119 13.56 -13.16 -18.05
C GLY A 119 14.23 -13.10 -16.66
N LEU A 120 15.56 -13.11 -16.62
CA LEU A 120 16.32 -13.01 -15.37
C LEU A 120 16.10 -11.66 -14.67
N ALA A 121 16.14 -10.56 -15.42
CA ALA A 121 15.88 -9.23 -14.86
C ALA A 121 14.41 -9.10 -14.39
N ALA A 122 13.45 -9.63 -15.15
CA ALA A 122 12.03 -9.66 -14.77
C ALA A 122 11.81 -10.46 -13.48
N LEU A 123 12.51 -11.58 -13.29
CA LEU A 123 12.50 -12.35 -12.05
C LEU A 123 13.05 -11.53 -10.88
N GLY A 124 14.16 -10.81 -11.08
CA GLY A 124 14.70 -9.88 -10.09
C GLY A 124 13.68 -8.81 -9.67
N SER A 125 13.06 -8.14 -10.64
CA SER A 125 11.99 -7.16 -10.40
C SER A 125 10.83 -7.76 -9.59
N LEU A 126 10.35 -8.95 -9.98
CA LEU A 126 9.25 -9.64 -9.32
C LEU A 126 9.59 -10.06 -7.89
N LEU A 127 10.84 -10.48 -7.64
CA LEU A 127 11.33 -10.83 -6.31
C LEU A 127 11.26 -9.61 -5.38
N VAL A 128 11.73 -8.44 -5.80
CA VAL A 128 11.70 -7.22 -4.98
C VAL A 128 10.28 -6.74 -4.69
N ILE A 129 9.39 -6.79 -5.69
CA ILE A 129 7.98 -6.41 -5.53
C ILE A 129 7.30 -7.34 -4.50
N ASN A 130 7.66 -8.63 -4.46
CA ASN A 130 7.05 -9.61 -3.56
C ASN A 130 7.72 -9.71 -2.17
N ALA A 131 9.04 -9.51 -2.07
CA ALA A 131 9.85 -9.82 -0.88
C ALA A 131 9.47 -9.00 0.36
N PHE A 132 8.83 -7.85 0.18
CA PHE A 132 8.44 -6.96 1.27
C PHE A 132 6.94 -6.73 1.33
N ARG A 133 6.18 -7.75 0.94
CA ARG A 133 4.80 -7.86 1.37
C ARG A 133 4.83 -8.14 2.88
N THR A 134 5.12 -7.12 3.68
CA THR A 134 4.63 -7.07 5.05
C THR A 134 3.15 -7.38 4.90
N ARG A 135 2.76 -8.56 5.35
CA ARG A 135 1.35 -8.90 5.48
C ARG A 135 0.83 -7.78 6.37
N SER A 136 0.21 -6.77 5.76
CA SER A 136 -0.64 -5.86 6.51
C SER A 136 -1.51 -6.81 7.31
N ALA A 137 -1.24 -6.88 8.61
CA ALA A 137 -1.92 -7.81 9.49
C ALA A 137 -3.39 -7.58 9.17
N PRO A 138 -4.14 -8.65 8.81
CA PRO A 138 -5.53 -8.51 8.43
C PRO A 138 -6.13 -7.62 9.50
N GLN A 139 -6.48 -6.40 9.10
CA GLN A 139 -6.90 -5.36 10.02
C GLN A 139 -8.01 -6.04 10.77
N GLN A 140 -7.75 -6.41 12.03
CA GLN A 140 -8.72 -7.12 12.82
C GLN A 140 -9.87 -6.14 12.78
N VAL A 141 -10.91 -6.51 12.02
CA VAL A 141 -12.18 -5.85 12.08
C VAL A 141 -12.51 -6.09 13.54
N HIS A 142 -12.19 -5.11 14.37
CA HIS A 142 -12.68 -5.02 15.72
C HIS A 142 -14.17 -4.99 15.50
N THR A 143 -14.71 -6.20 15.47
CA THR A 143 -16.13 -6.46 15.46
C THR A 143 -16.48 -5.90 16.80
N ALA A 144 -16.97 -4.65 16.79
CA ALA A 144 -17.36 -3.95 17.99
C ALA A 144 -18.16 -4.96 18.81
N PRO A 145 -17.74 -5.27 20.06
CA PRO A 145 -18.42 -6.28 20.86
C PRO A 145 -19.89 -5.92 20.81
N ALA A 146 -20.69 -6.84 20.26
CA ALA A 146 -22.12 -6.67 20.10
C ALA A 146 -22.65 -6.13 21.43
N ALA A 147 -23.20 -4.92 21.35
CA ALA A 147 -23.68 -4.17 22.49
C ALA A 147 -24.43 -5.12 23.42
N ALA A 148 -23.87 -5.30 24.61
CA ALA A 148 -24.56 -5.95 25.69
C ALA A 148 -25.90 -5.22 25.85
N THR A 149 -26.94 -6.03 25.82
CA THR A 149 -28.35 -5.76 26.10
C THR A 149 -28.52 -4.61 27.11
N PRO A 150 -29.45 -3.67 26.87
CA PRO A 150 -29.71 -2.57 27.80
C PRO A 150 -30.19 -3.14 29.14
N GLN A 151 -29.31 -3.15 30.15
CA GLN A 151 -29.75 -3.32 31.52
C GLN A 151 -30.42 -2.03 31.98
N HIS A 152 -31.71 -2.19 32.26
CA HIS A 152 -32.64 -1.28 32.92
C HIS A 152 -31.94 -0.42 33.99
N ARG A 153 -31.85 0.90 33.74
CA ARG A 153 -31.38 1.91 34.69
C ARG A 153 -32.53 2.21 35.67
N PRO A 154 -32.46 1.82 36.95
CA PRO A 154 -33.42 2.32 37.93
C PRO A 154 -33.21 3.81 38.13
N GLU A 155 -34.33 4.53 38.05
CA GLU A 155 -34.45 5.97 38.29
C GLU A 155 -34.18 6.26 39.77
N VAL A 156 -32.92 6.56 40.12
CA VAL A 156 -32.57 7.01 41.47
C VAL A 156 -32.67 8.53 41.50
N LYS A 157 -33.78 9.04 42.04
CA LYS A 157 -33.95 10.41 42.51
C LYS A 157 -32.94 10.68 43.63
N ARG A 158 -31.74 11.16 43.29
CA ARG A 158 -30.73 11.52 44.29
C ARG A 158 -30.87 12.99 44.66
N TRP A 159 -31.51 13.21 45.80
CA TRP A 159 -31.43 14.44 46.59
C TRP A 159 -29.96 14.77 46.85
N LEU A 160 -29.57 16.00 46.49
CA LEU A 160 -28.28 16.60 46.80
C LEU A 160 -28.19 16.92 48.30
N PRO A 161 -27.10 16.57 48.99
CA PRO A 161 -26.61 17.34 50.10
C PRO A 161 -25.47 18.25 49.62
N LYS A 162 -25.64 19.56 49.83
CA LYS A 162 -24.54 20.54 49.84
C LYS A 162 -23.53 20.08 50.89
N PHE A 163 -22.33 19.68 50.48
CA PHE A 163 -21.21 19.51 51.39
C PHE A 163 -20.10 20.50 51.05
N THR A 164 -19.90 21.40 52.00
CA THR A 164 -18.76 22.30 52.12
C THR A 164 -17.49 21.54 52.51
N PHE A 165 -16.38 22.01 51.94
CA PHE A 165 -14.95 21.64 52.03
C PHE A 165 -14.42 21.08 53.38
N PRO A 166 -13.25 20.40 53.35
CA PRO A 166 -12.06 21.13 53.84
C PRO A 166 -10.76 20.87 53.06
N ALA A 167 -9.80 21.74 53.34
CA ALA A 167 -8.48 21.87 52.74
C ALA A 167 -7.49 20.72 53.05
N GLN A 168 -6.55 20.56 52.11
CA GLN A 168 -5.15 20.10 52.22
C GLN A 168 -4.78 18.97 53.19
N LYS A 169 -4.02 17.99 52.66
CA LYS A 169 -2.69 17.67 53.20
C LYS A 169 -1.77 17.00 52.19
N LYS A 170 -0.57 17.58 52.07
CA LYS A 170 0.66 17.00 51.50
C LYS A 170 0.99 15.67 52.20
N SER A 171 1.35 14.66 51.43
CA SER A 171 2.31 13.63 51.86
C SER A 171 3.02 13.05 50.64
N GLU A 172 4.34 13.01 50.76
CA GLU A 172 5.34 12.62 49.78
C GLU A 172 5.59 11.08 49.77
N PRO A 173 6.50 10.54 48.93
CA PRO A 173 6.30 9.31 48.17
C PRO A 173 6.81 8.05 48.88
N LYS A 174 6.22 6.89 48.55
CA LYS A 174 6.76 5.59 48.93
C LYS A 174 7.18 4.77 47.71
N VAL A 175 8.50 4.72 47.56
CA VAL A 175 9.28 3.77 46.78
C VAL A 175 8.76 2.34 46.95
N THR A 176 8.50 1.64 45.84
CA THR A 176 8.51 0.16 45.84
C THR A 176 9.29 -0.34 44.63
N LYS A 177 10.52 -0.80 44.89
CA LYS A 177 11.33 -1.66 44.02
C LYS A 177 10.67 -3.04 43.97
N ILE A 178 10.30 -3.57 42.79
CA ILE A 178 10.33 -5.03 42.52
C ILE A 178 10.71 -5.29 41.05
N ALA A 179 11.95 -5.74 40.89
CA ALA A 179 12.55 -6.78 40.03
C ALA A 179 12.02 -7.16 38.61
N PRO A 180 12.91 -7.68 37.73
CA PRO A 180 12.68 -7.89 36.31
C PRO A 180 12.12 -9.29 35.99
N VAL A 181 11.11 -9.37 35.13
CA VAL A 181 10.62 -10.65 34.60
C VAL A 181 11.40 -11.03 33.34
N LYS A 182 12.26 -12.02 33.57
CA LYS A 182 12.80 -13.06 32.68
C LYS A 182 12.31 -13.08 31.22
N LYS A 183 13.31 -13.07 30.33
CA LYS A 183 13.28 -13.66 28.99
C LYS A 183 12.87 -15.14 29.08
N GLU A 184 11.94 -15.55 28.24
CA GLU A 184 11.85 -16.95 27.80
C GLU A 184 11.86 -17.02 26.27
N ARG A 185 12.84 -17.79 25.81
CA ARG A 185 13.16 -18.15 24.43
C ARG A 185 12.44 -19.46 24.13
N VAL A 186 12.47 -19.89 22.86
CA VAL A 186 12.00 -21.21 22.34
C VAL A 186 10.47 -21.19 22.07
N SER A 187 9.95 -21.50 20.88
CA SER A 187 10.25 -22.66 20.06
C SER A 187 9.84 -22.47 18.60
N ALA A 188 10.70 -22.95 17.71
CA ALA A 188 10.40 -23.19 16.31
C ALA A 188 9.32 -24.27 16.17
N LYS A 189 8.26 -23.99 15.38
CA LYS A 189 7.40 -25.05 14.84
C LYS A 189 7.34 -24.97 13.32
N LYS A 190 8.31 -25.69 12.74
CA LYS A 190 8.33 -26.21 11.38
C LYS A 190 7.05 -27.00 11.14
N ARG A 191 6.19 -26.58 10.20
CA ARG A 191 5.13 -27.42 9.64
C ARG A 191 5.30 -27.51 8.13
N THR A 192 5.98 -28.58 7.74
CA THR A 192 5.95 -29.21 6.42
C THR A 192 4.66 -30.02 6.29
N THR A 193 3.82 -29.72 5.29
CA THR A 193 2.84 -30.63 4.71
C THR A 193 2.76 -30.29 3.21
N LYS A 194 3.40 -31.09 2.34
CA LYS A 194 2.76 -32.15 1.51
C LYS A 194 1.50 -31.62 0.79
N LYS A 195 1.62 -31.27 -0.49
CA LYS A 195 1.42 -32.14 -1.67
C LYS A 195 -0.06 -32.51 -1.87
N VAL A 196 -0.74 -31.81 -2.77
CA VAL A 196 -1.76 -32.41 -3.65
C VAL A 196 -1.68 -31.72 -5.02
N SER A 197 -1.25 -32.50 -6.00
CA SER A 197 -1.38 -32.29 -7.43
C SER A 197 -2.85 -32.41 -7.83
N ASN A 198 -3.41 -31.38 -8.47
CA ASN A 198 -4.68 -31.52 -9.19
C ASN A 198 -4.42 -31.44 -10.70
N THR A 199 -4.42 -32.63 -11.27
CA THR A 199 -4.49 -32.98 -12.68
C THR A 199 -5.93 -32.80 -13.18
N LEU A 200 -6.15 -31.88 -14.11
CA LEU A 200 -7.32 -31.80 -15.00
C LEU A 200 -6.71 -31.43 -16.36
N ALA A 201 -6.42 -32.34 -17.31
CA ALA A 201 -7.24 -33.36 -17.94
C ALA A 201 -8.61 -32.81 -18.41
N ILE A 202 -8.89 -33.05 -19.72
CA ILE A 202 -10.20 -32.97 -20.39
C ILE A 202 -10.52 -31.54 -20.89
N GLN A 203 -10.77 -31.23 -22.18
CA GLN A 203 -11.19 -32.04 -23.32
C GLN A 203 -10.84 -31.32 -24.64
N LYS A 204 -10.35 -32.11 -25.59
CA LYS A 204 -10.26 -31.80 -27.02
C LYS A 204 -11.50 -32.41 -27.66
N THR A 205 -12.39 -31.60 -28.22
CA THR A 205 -13.47 -32.08 -29.09
C THR A 205 -13.53 -31.22 -30.34
N ALA A 206 -13.07 -31.83 -31.44
CA ALA A 206 -13.39 -31.42 -32.79
C ALA A 206 -14.79 -31.94 -33.13
N ALA A 207 -15.64 -31.10 -33.75
CA ALA A 207 -16.80 -31.59 -34.49
C ALA A 207 -17.21 -30.60 -35.60
N LYS A 208 -17.56 -31.23 -36.72
CA LYS A 208 -17.86 -30.77 -38.09
C LYS A 208 -18.94 -29.69 -38.25
N PRO A 209 -18.98 -29.02 -39.42
CA PRO A 209 -20.03 -28.08 -39.80
C PRO A 209 -21.29 -28.83 -40.24
N LYS A 210 -22.48 -28.34 -39.85
CA LYS A 210 -23.76 -28.90 -40.30
C LYS A 210 -24.63 -27.82 -40.95
N LYS A 211 -24.81 -28.04 -42.25
CA LYS A 211 -25.85 -27.61 -43.21
C LYS A 211 -26.90 -26.57 -42.77
N LEU A 212 -26.99 -25.56 -43.64
CA LEU A 212 -28.18 -24.81 -44.01
C LEU A 212 -29.40 -25.72 -44.22
N ALA A 213 -30.51 -25.37 -43.57
CA ALA A 213 -31.85 -25.74 -44.00
C ALA A 213 -32.81 -24.60 -43.64
N VAL A 214 -33.36 -24.00 -44.69
CA VAL A 214 -34.47 -23.04 -44.71
C VAL A 214 -35.76 -23.79 -44.38
N VAL A 215 -36.47 -23.43 -43.30
CA VAL A 215 -37.92 -23.73 -43.17
C VAL A 215 -38.62 -22.67 -42.31
N ALA A 216 -39.55 -21.98 -42.98
CA ALA A 216 -40.85 -21.44 -42.57
C ALA A 216 -41.08 -20.82 -41.18
N ALA A 217 -41.60 -19.59 -41.24
CA ALA A 217 -42.16 -18.82 -40.14
C ALA A 217 -43.41 -19.46 -39.52
N PRO A 218 -43.56 -19.37 -38.18
CA PRO A 218 -44.87 -19.42 -37.55
C PRO A 218 -45.17 -18.15 -36.72
N LYS A 219 -46.27 -17.51 -37.11
CA LYS A 219 -47.27 -16.68 -36.41
C LYS A 219 -46.93 -15.95 -35.09
N PRO A 220 -47.38 -14.68 -34.94
CA PRO A 220 -47.10 -13.84 -33.78
C PRO A 220 -47.88 -14.30 -32.54
N LYS A 221 -47.16 -14.70 -31.48
CA LYS A 221 -47.75 -14.91 -30.15
C LYS A 221 -47.75 -13.58 -29.39
N THR A 222 -48.94 -13.21 -28.92
CA THR A 222 -49.26 -12.04 -28.12
C THR A 222 -48.37 -11.94 -26.88
N LYS A 223 -47.66 -10.82 -26.77
CA LYS A 223 -46.74 -10.49 -25.67
C LYS A 223 -47.55 -10.25 -24.39
N LYS A 224 -47.41 -11.12 -23.40
CA LYS A 224 -47.81 -10.82 -22.02
C LYS A 224 -46.90 -9.71 -21.46
N PRO A 225 -47.44 -8.74 -20.69
CA PRO A 225 -46.65 -7.65 -20.15
C PRO A 225 -45.58 -8.18 -19.19
N ALA A 226 -44.32 -7.94 -19.54
CA ALA A 226 -43.16 -8.27 -18.72
C ALA A 226 -43.27 -7.50 -17.39
N ARG A 227 -43.46 -8.24 -16.28
CA ARG A 227 -43.29 -7.70 -14.93
C ARG A 227 -41.88 -7.13 -14.82
N LYS A 228 -41.79 -5.79 -14.75
CA LYS A 228 -40.55 -5.05 -14.53
C LYS A 228 -39.88 -5.59 -13.27
N ALA A 229 -38.77 -6.30 -13.43
CA ALA A 229 -37.93 -6.71 -12.33
C ALA A 229 -37.44 -5.45 -11.60
N LYS A 230 -37.90 -5.29 -10.36
CA LYS A 230 -37.43 -4.25 -9.44
C LYS A 230 -35.91 -4.38 -9.34
N LYS A 231 -35.18 -3.45 -9.96
CA LYS A 231 -33.73 -3.30 -9.80
C LYS A 231 -33.47 -3.15 -8.30
N ASN A 232 -32.80 -4.14 -7.72
CA ASN A 232 -32.26 -4.09 -6.36
C ASN A 232 -31.38 -2.84 -6.25
N ALA A 233 -31.93 -1.78 -5.65
CA ALA A 233 -31.17 -0.61 -5.25
C ALA A 233 -30.14 -1.07 -4.22
N LYS A 234 -28.86 -0.85 -4.52
CA LYS A 234 -27.78 -1.16 -3.58
C LYS A 234 -28.03 -0.35 -2.31
N PRO A 235 -28.00 -0.96 -1.11
CA PRO A 235 -28.18 -0.22 0.12
C PRO A 235 -27.10 0.85 0.23
N GLU A 236 -27.53 2.10 0.41
CA GLU A 236 -26.66 3.25 0.64
C GLU A 236 -26.02 3.08 2.03
N ILE A 237 -24.75 2.66 2.05
CA ILE A 237 -23.99 2.51 3.29
C ILE A 237 -23.66 3.92 3.78
N LYS A 238 -24.48 4.44 4.69
CA LYS A 238 -24.19 5.68 5.42
C LYS A 238 -23.21 5.35 6.54
N PHE A 239 -21.96 5.74 6.38
CA PHE A 239 -20.96 5.68 7.44
C PHE A 239 -21.29 6.75 8.49
N VAL A 240 -22.14 6.40 9.46
CA VAL A 240 -22.39 7.21 10.65
C VAL A 240 -21.35 6.82 11.70
N GLY A 241 -20.11 7.24 11.49
CA GLY A 241 -19.08 7.16 12.52
C GLY A 241 -19.22 8.34 13.47
N LYS A 242 -19.34 8.10 14.78
CA LYS A 242 -19.16 9.17 15.76
C LYS A 242 -17.70 9.57 15.72
N GLU A 243 -17.40 10.84 15.49
CA GLU A 243 -16.04 11.36 15.60
C GLU A 243 -15.63 11.39 17.07
N GLU A 244 -14.66 10.55 17.44
CA GLU A 244 -14.06 10.54 18.77
C GLU A 244 -12.81 11.42 18.75
N TYR A 245 -12.80 12.47 19.57
CA TYR A 245 -11.63 13.34 19.73
C TYR A 245 -10.74 12.81 20.85
N ILE A 246 -9.45 12.66 20.59
CA ILE A 246 -8.47 12.14 21.55
C ILE A 246 -7.49 13.26 21.89
N CYS A 247 -7.23 13.48 23.18
CA CYS A 247 -6.26 14.47 23.65
C CYS A 247 -4.84 14.00 23.29
N PRO A 248 -4.02 14.80 22.59
CA PRO A 248 -2.65 14.42 22.21
C PRO A 248 -1.69 14.20 23.38
N TYR A 249 -2.02 14.72 24.58
CA TYR A 249 -1.11 14.73 25.73
C TYR A 249 -1.30 13.52 26.64
N CYS A 250 -2.54 13.21 27.00
CA CYS A 250 -2.85 12.06 27.85
C CYS A 250 -3.35 10.84 27.06
N LEU A 251 -3.70 11.02 25.78
CA LEU A 251 -4.33 9.99 24.93
C LEU A 251 -5.71 9.51 25.40
N ASP A 252 -6.32 10.24 26.33
CA ASP A 252 -7.70 10.01 26.77
C ASP A 252 -8.70 10.68 25.80
N PRO A 253 -9.90 10.10 25.60
CA PRO A 253 -10.97 10.73 24.83
C PRO A 253 -11.44 12.04 25.49
N VAL A 254 -11.75 13.02 24.66
CA VAL A 254 -12.23 14.35 25.08
C VAL A 254 -13.70 14.49 24.69
N GLU A 255 -14.58 14.37 25.68
CA GLU A 255 -16.01 14.62 25.52
C GLU A 255 -16.32 16.13 25.63
N ASP A 256 -17.37 16.61 24.96
CA ASP A 256 -17.77 18.03 25.01
C ASP A 256 -18.03 18.55 26.44
N HIS A 257 -18.43 17.66 27.35
CA HIS A 257 -18.79 17.97 28.74
C HIS A 257 -17.85 17.26 29.73
N ASP A 258 -16.57 17.13 29.40
CA ASP A 258 -15.59 16.52 30.31
C ASP A 258 -15.50 17.32 31.63
N PRO A 259 -15.56 16.67 32.81
CA PRO A 259 -15.45 17.34 34.11
C PRO A 259 -14.11 18.07 34.31
N ARG A 260 -13.04 17.68 33.60
CA ARG A 260 -11.76 18.39 33.60
C ARG A 260 -11.82 19.72 32.84
N GLY A 261 -12.89 19.95 32.08
CA GLY A 261 -13.04 21.05 31.15
C GLY A 261 -12.30 20.80 29.82
N VAL A 262 -12.76 21.45 28.75
CA VAL A 262 -12.20 21.29 27.41
C VAL A 262 -11.64 22.63 26.92
N LYS A 263 -10.44 22.59 26.34
CA LYS A 263 -9.81 23.71 25.64
C LYS A 263 -9.57 23.32 24.19
N ILE A 264 -9.97 24.20 23.27
CA ILE A 264 -9.80 24.02 21.83
C ILE A 264 -8.66 24.91 21.37
N CYS A 265 -7.66 24.32 20.71
CA CYS A 265 -6.54 25.09 20.18
C CYS A 265 -7.05 26.10 19.14
N PRO A 266 -6.74 27.40 19.25
CA PRO A 266 -7.24 28.40 18.31
C PRO A 266 -6.71 28.18 16.89
N ILE A 267 -5.53 27.54 16.76
CA ILE A 267 -4.81 27.33 15.51
C ILE A 267 -5.29 26.05 14.80
N CYS A 268 -5.11 24.86 15.38
CA CYS A 268 -5.46 23.59 14.73
C CYS A 268 -6.86 23.04 15.06
N LYS A 269 -7.61 23.67 15.97
CA LYS A 269 -8.92 23.20 16.45
C LYS A 269 -8.93 21.83 17.15
N THR A 270 -7.76 21.27 17.46
CA THR A 270 -7.66 20.08 18.30
C THR A 270 -8.20 20.36 19.70
N ARG A 271 -8.94 19.39 20.25
CA ARG A 271 -9.50 19.44 21.59
C ARG A 271 -8.51 18.85 22.60
N HIS A 272 -8.37 19.52 23.73
CA HIS A 272 -7.51 19.12 24.83
C HIS A 272 -8.30 19.22 26.14
N HIS A 273 -7.95 18.40 27.13
CA HIS A 273 -8.41 18.62 28.50
C HIS A 273 -7.78 19.91 29.05
N ALA A 274 -8.55 20.67 29.84
CA ALA A 274 -8.11 21.98 30.33
C ALA A 274 -6.92 21.87 31.32
N ASP A 275 -6.81 20.76 32.04
CA ASP A 275 -5.66 20.44 32.91
C ASP A 275 -4.37 20.21 32.10
N CYS A 276 -4.43 19.39 31.06
CA CYS A 276 -3.30 19.11 30.18
C CYS A 276 -2.86 20.39 29.44
N TRP A 277 -3.82 21.20 29.00
CA TRP A 277 -3.55 22.52 28.42
C TRP A 277 -2.89 23.48 29.43
N GLY A 278 -3.35 23.45 30.70
CA GLY A 278 -2.80 24.29 31.77
C GLY A 278 -1.33 23.97 32.08
N ILE A 279 -0.92 22.71 31.97
CA ILE A 279 0.47 22.27 32.18
C ILE A 279 1.37 22.72 31.03
N THR A 280 0.95 22.55 29.77
CA THR A 280 1.80 22.90 28.61
C THR A 280 1.73 24.37 28.25
N GLY A 281 0.67 25.09 28.64
CA GLY A 281 0.41 26.50 28.32
C GLY A 281 -0.01 26.76 26.86
N ALA A 282 0.34 25.87 25.94
CA ALA A 282 0.02 25.95 24.51
C ALA A 282 -0.11 24.57 23.86
N CYS A 283 -0.59 24.55 22.61
CA CYS A 283 -0.64 23.36 21.74
C CYS A 283 0.75 23.08 21.13
N GLN A 284 1.31 21.90 21.39
CA GLN A 284 2.60 21.44 20.87
C GLN A 284 2.49 20.69 19.54
N ILE A 285 1.27 20.47 19.03
CA ILE A 285 1.09 19.90 17.70
C ILE A 285 1.70 20.89 16.69
N PRO A 286 2.66 20.45 15.84
CA PRO A 286 3.22 21.31 14.82
C PRO A 286 2.11 21.84 13.90
N HIS A 287 1.80 23.12 14.02
CA HIS A 287 0.90 23.78 13.10
C HIS A 287 1.68 24.05 11.81
N SER A 288 1.27 23.46 10.70
CA SER A 288 1.76 23.90 9.40
C SER A 288 1.37 25.37 9.26
N ASN A 289 2.38 26.25 9.33
CA ASN A 289 2.25 27.70 9.18
C ASN A 289 1.81 28.04 7.76
N GLU A 290 0.56 27.75 7.41
CA GLU A 290 -0.10 28.43 6.31
C GLU A 290 -0.34 29.86 6.78
N LYS A 291 0.61 30.73 6.46
CA LYS A 291 0.49 32.17 6.65
C LYS A 291 -0.81 32.61 6.00
N LYS A 292 -1.87 32.82 6.79
CA LYS A 292 -3.00 33.64 6.38
C LYS A 292 -2.44 35.03 6.10
N LYS A 293 -2.14 35.29 4.82
CA LYS A 293 -1.99 36.65 4.30
C LYS A 293 -3.37 37.30 4.49
N HIS A 294 -3.47 38.14 5.51
CA HIS A 294 -4.49 39.17 5.56
C HIS A 294 -4.17 40.23 4.51
#